data_AF-A0A939EWW0-F1
#
_entry.id   AF-A0A939EWW0-F1
#
_cell.length_a   1.000
_cell.length_b   1.000
_cell.length_c   1.000
_cell.angle_alpha   90.00
_cell.angle_beta   90.00
_cell.angle_gamma   90.00
#
_symmetry.space_group_name_H-M   'P 1'
#
loop_
_entity.id
_entity.type
_entity.pdbx_description
1 polymer ?
#
loop_
_entity_poly.entity_id
_entity_poly.type
_entity_poly.pdbx_seq_one_letter_code
_entity_poly.pdbx_strand_id
1 'polypeptide(L)'
;MNLIGNWQKTTDSECGKKYPAAIQFKANGLYEAQGDPKAAVHPTWDVGTFKLKHDTVSLSTSNDAVIDYQASEEAGTLTFRDPEGCTVAYRRL
;
A
#
# COMPACT_ATOMS: atom_id res chain seq x y z
N MET A 1 2.19 -13.76 5.43
CA MET A 1 2.05 -12.30 5.64
C MET A 1 0.68 -12.01 6.23
N ASN A 2 0.61 -11.10 7.19
CA ASN A 2 -0.58 -10.61 7.84
C ASN A 2 -0.77 -9.12 7.52
N LEU A 3 -1.58 -8.82 6.50
CA LEU A 3 -1.85 -7.44 6.08
C LEU A 3 -2.75 -6.68 7.05
N ILE A 4 -3.63 -7.37 7.78
CA ILE A 4 -4.68 -6.71 8.55
C ILE A 4 -4.07 -5.83 9.64
N GLY A 5 -4.51 -4.57 9.72
CA GLY A 5 -4.00 -3.59 10.68
C GLY A 5 -3.66 -2.26 10.03
N ASN A 6 -2.98 -1.40 10.80
CA ASN A 6 -2.57 -0.07 10.40
C ASN A 6 -1.07 -0.04 10.09
N TRP A 7 -0.72 0.70 9.04
CA TRP A 7 0.61 0.74 8.48
C TRP A 7 0.98 2.18 8.13
N GLN A 8 2.20 2.58 8.47
CA GLN A 8 2.74 3.92 8.24
C GLN A 8 3.90 3.84 7.27
N LYS A 9 3.87 4.60 6.17
CA LYS A 9 4.94 4.62 5.16
C LYS A 9 6.25 5.05 5.80
N THR A 10 7.33 4.33 5.48
CA THR A 10 8.71 4.67 5.89
C THR A 10 9.60 5.03 4.71
N THR A 11 9.15 4.79 3.48
CA THR A 11 9.90 5.12 2.27
C THR A 11 9.78 6.59 1.90
N ASP A 12 10.92 7.22 1.62
CA ASP A 12 11.05 8.61 1.13
C ASP A 12 11.71 8.68 -0.28
N SER A 13 11.51 7.64 -1.09
CA SER A 13 12.03 7.61 -2.46
C SER A 13 11.15 8.43 -3.41
N GLU A 14 11.72 8.92 -4.51
CA GLU A 14 10.99 9.72 -5.51
C GLU A 14 9.76 8.98 -6.04
N CYS A 15 9.92 7.70 -6.43
CA CYS A 15 8.81 6.89 -6.91
C CYS A 15 7.80 6.55 -5.79
N GLY A 16 8.24 6.54 -4.52
CA GLY A 16 7.41 6.29 -3.35
C GLY A 16 6.47 7.45 -2.98
N LYS A 17 6.67 8.64 -3.56
CA LYS A 17 5.83 9.82 -3.30
C LYS A 17 4.39 9.68 -3.78
N LYS A 18 4.14 8.86 -4.83
CA LYS A 18 2.78 8.59 -5.34
C LYS A 18 1.95 7.72 -4.38
N TYR A 19 2.59 7.06 -3.41
CA TYR A 19 1.91 6.16 -2.48
C TYR A 19 1.53 6.87 -1.17
N PRO A 20 0.42 6.46 -0.53
CA PRO A 20 -0.13 7.13 0.66
C PRO A 20 0.84 7.11 1.85
N ALA A 21 0.64 8.03 2.78
CA ALA A 21 1.40 8.10 4.02
C ALA A 21 0.99 6.99 5.00
N ALA A 22 -0.28 6.61 5.04
CA ALA A 22 -0.77 5.54 5.92
C ALA A 22 -1.81 4.67 5.22
N ILE A 23 -1.94 3.41 5.65
CA ILE A 23 -2.90 2.44 5.13
C ILE A 23 -3.47 1.61 6.28
N GLN A 24 -4.77 1.37 6.24
CA GLN A 24 -5.47 0.41 7.07
C GLN A 24 -6.07 -0.70 6.20
N PHE A 25 -5.67 -1.95 6.43
CA PHE A 25 -6.31 -3.13 5.84
C PHE A 25 -7.30 -3.74 6.83
N LYS A 26 -8.53 -3.98 6.37
CA LYS A 26 -9.64 -4.52 7.17
C LYS A 26 -9.91 -5.98 6.82
N ALA A 27 -10.39 -6.76 7.79
CA ALA A 27 -10.62 -8.20 7.63
C ALA A 27 -11.69 -8.56 6.57
N ASN A 28 -12.52 -7.61 6.16
CA ASN A 28 -13.55 -7.77 5.14
C ASN A 28 -13.05 -7.55 3.70
N GLY A 29 -11.74 -7.44 3.48
CA GLY A 29 -11.16 -7.23 2.16
C GLY A 29 -11.20 -5.78 1.68
N LEU A 30 -11.53 -4.82 2.55
CA LEU A 30 -11.44 -3.38 2.27
C LEU A 30 -10.16 -2.77 2.85
N TYR A 31 -9.68 -1.72 2.22
CA TYR A 31 -8.62 -0.89 2.76
C TYR A 31 -8.99 0.60 2.63
N GLU A 32 -8.40 1.40 3.52
CA GLU A 32 -8.44 2.86 3.49
C GLU A 32 -7.02 3.38 3.67
N ALA A 33 -6.69 4.46 2.99
CA ALA A 33 -5.37 5.05 2.97
C ALA A 33 -5.47 6.57 3.07
N GLN A 34 -4.42 7.16 3.64
CA GLN A 34 -4.32 8.59 3.84
C GLN A 34 -3.11 9.10 3.07
N GLY A 35 -3.34 10.02 2.13
CA GLY A 35 -2.26 10.73 1.43
C GLY A 35 -1.45 11.60 2.39
N ASP A 36 -0.23 11.96 1.97
CA ASP A 36 0.51 13.02 2.66
C ASP A 36 -0.18 14.36 2.34
N PRO A 37 -0.61 15.15 3.35
CA PRO A 37 -1.24 16.46 3.10
C PRO A 37 -0.33 17.47 2.38
N LYS A 38 0.98 17.21 2.31
CA LYS A 38 1.96 18.00 1.55
C LYS A 38 2.20 17.47 0.14
N ALA A 39 1.67 16.30 -0.22
CA ALA A 39 1.82 15.76 -1.56
C ALA A 39 1.09 16.64 -2.58
N ALA A 40 1.76 16.90 -3.72
CA ALA A 40 1.17 17.66 -4.83
C ALA A 40 0.13 16.86 -5.63
N VAL A 41 0.07 15.54 -5.42
CA VAL A 41 -0.79 14.62 -6.18
C VAL A 41 -1.60 13.74 -5.23
N HIS A 42 -2.79 13.36 -5.68
CA HIS A 42 -3.61 12.36 -4.99
C HIS A 42 -2.88 10.99 -4.99
N PRO A 43 -2.90 10.22 -3.89
CA PRO A 43 -2.19 8.97 -3.82
C PRO A 43 -2.76 7.92 -4.79
N THR A 44 -1.91 7.00 -5.23
CA THR A 44 -2.30 5.84 -6.05
C THR A 44 -3.26 4.91 -5.31
N TRP A 45 -3.18 4.88 -3.98
CA TRP A 45 -4.07 4.11 -3.11
C TRP A 45 -4.80 5.08 -2.18
N ASP A 46 -6.12 4.96 -2.12
CA ASP A 46 -7.01 5.81 -1.33
C ASP A 46 -8.04 4.97 -0.57
N VAL A 47 -9.02 4.37 -1.23
CA VAL A 47 -10.00 3.48 -0.62
C VAL A 47 -10.38 2.43 -1.63
N GLY A 48 -10.49 1.19 -1.19
CA GLY A 48 -10.81 0.13 -2.14
C GLY A 48 -10.83 -1.24 -1.55
N THR A 49 -10.72 -2.22 -2.44
CA THR A 49 -10.64 -3.63 -2.11
C THR A 49 -9.21 -4.12 -2.23
N PHE A 50 -8.89 -5.15 -1.46
CA PHE A 50 -7.65 -5.89 -1.61
C PHE A 50 -7.87 -7.39 -1.54
N LYS A 51 -6.96 -8.14 -2.15
CA LYS A 51 -6.89 -9.59 -2.05
C LYS A 51 -5.43 -10.03 -1.92
N LEU A 52 -5.16 -10.88 -0.93
CA LEU A 52 -3.85 -11.48 -0.73
C LEU A 52 -3.81 -12.90 -1.30
N LYS A 53 -2.81 -13.20 -2.12
CA LYS A 53 -2.50 -14.54 -2.62
C LYS A 53 -0.99 -14.79 -2.52
N HIS A 54 -0.57 -15.57 -1.53
CA HIS A 54 0.85 -15.81 -1.20
C HIS A 54 1.66 -14.52 -0.97
N ASP A 55 2.45 -14.12 -1.95
CA ASP A 55 3.34 -12.96 -2.01
C ASP A 55 2.79 -11.84 -2.90
N THR A 56 1.57 -11.99 -3.41
CA THR A 56 0.95 -11.00 -4.29
C THR A 56 -0.28 -10.40 -3.62
N VAL A 57 -0.37 -9.07 -3.63
CA VAL A 57 -1.54 -8.32 -3.18
C VAL A 57 -2.14 -7.59 -4.36
N SER A 58 -3.37 -7.93 -4.72
CA SER A 58 -4.16 -7.18 -5.69
C SER A 58 -4.89 -6.06 -4.95
N LEU A 59 -4.75 -4.80 -5.36
CA LEU A 59 -5.50 -3.66 -4.82
C LEU A 59 -6.25 -2.94 -5.93
N SER A 60 -7.48 -2.49 -5.66
CA SER A 60 -8.12 -1.47 -6.48
C SER A 60 -7.54 -0.09 -6.14
N THR A 61 -7.02 0.63 -7.11
CA THR A 61 -6.36 1.94 -6.97
C THR A 61 -7.36 3.08 -7.11
N SER A 62 -6.93 4.32 -6.87
CA SER A 62 -7.76 5.53 -6.90
C SER A 62 -8.38 5.88 -8.26
N ASN A 63 -7.99 5.16 -9.32
CA ASN A 63 -8.56 5.23 -10.67
C ASN A 63 -9.32 3.94 -11.06
N ASP A 64 -9.76 3.16 -10.07
CA ASP A 64 -10.51 1.90 -10.22
C ASP A 64 -9.76 0.74 -10.91
N ALA A 65 -8.48 0.92 -11.25
CA ALA A 65 -7.67 -0.18 -11.76
C ALA A 65 -7.36 -1.19 -10.66
N VAL A 66 -7.37 -2.49 -10.96
CA VAL A 66 -6.90 -3.53 -10.05
C VAL A 66 -5.46 -3.89 -10.44
N ILE A 67 -4.53 -3.59 -9.55
CA ILE A 67 -3.09 -3.77 -9.78
C ILE A 67 -2.55 -4.82 -8.82
N ASP A 68 -1.72 -5.72 -9.36
CA ASP A 68 -1.00 -6.73 -8.59
C ASP A 68 0.36 -6.19 -8.13
N TYR A 69 0.59 -6.25 -6.82
CA TYR A 69 1.84 -5.85 -6.18
C TYR A 69 2.52 -7.07 -5.58
N GLN A 70 3.81 -7.22 -5.84
CA GLN A 70 4.64 -8.14 -5.07
C GLN A 70 4.79 -7.59 -3.65
N ALA A 71 4.60 -8.41 -2.64
CA ALA A 71 4.58 -7.97 -1.25
C ALA A 71 5.21 -8.98 -0.30
N SER A 72 5.93 -8.45 0.67
CA SER A 72 6.53 -9.22 1.76
C SER A 72 6.34 -8.51 3.09
N GLU A 73 6.29 -9.28 4.16
CA GLU A 73 6.28 -8.75 5.52
C GLU A 73 7.41 -9.40 6.32
N GLU A 74 8.29 -8.58 6.85
CA GLU A 74 9.40 -9.02 7.69
C GLU A 74 9.54 -8.09 8.90
N ALA A 75 9.62 -8.67 10.10
CA ALA A 75 9.85 -7.96 11.35
C ALA A 75 8.91 -6.76 11.62
N GLY A 76 7.67 -6.79 11.10
CA GLY A 76 6.69 -5.69 11.22
C GLY A 76 6.83 -4.58 10.15
N THR A 77 7.58 -4.85 9.09
CA THR A 77 7.68 -4.00 7.91
C THR A 77 7.04 -4.70 6.72
N LEU A 78 6.02 -4.07 6.15
CA LEU A 78 5.34 -4.49 4.93
C LEU A 78 5.93 -3.76 3.74
N THR A 79 6.46 -4.49 2.77
CA THR A 79 7.07 -3.94 1.57
C THR A 79 6.25 -4.33 0.36
N PHE A 80 5.91 -3.37 -0.48
CA PHE A 80 5.27 -3.58 -1.78
C PHE A 80 6.24 -3.19 -2.90
N ARG A 81 6.19 -3.95 -4.00
CA ARG A 81 6.80 -3.61 -5.28
C ARG A 81 5.72 -3.60 -6.35
N ASP A 82 5.62 -2.47 -7.04
CA ASP A 82 4.68 -2.30 -8.15
C ASP A 82 5.19 -2.89 -9.48
N PRO A 83 4.34 -2.98 -10.51
CA PRO A 83 4.74 -3.50 -11.82
C PRO A 83 5.87 -2.71 -12.51
N GLU A 84 6.07 -1.45 -12.15
CA GLU A 84 7.14 -0.60 -12.66
C GLU A 84 8.47 -0.79 -11.88
N GLY A 85 8.45 -1.63 -10.83
CA GLY A 85 9.59 -1.91 -9.98
C GLY A 85 9.79 -0.91 -8.84
N CYS A 86 8.91 0.07 -8.66
CA CYS A 86 8.98 0.97 -7.51
C CYS A 86 8.67 0.18 -6.24
N THR A 87 9.53 0.35 -5.23
CA THR A 87 9.39 -0.31 -3.93
C THR A 87 9.00 0.72 -2.87
N VAL A 88 7.95 0.40 -2.11
CA VAL A 88 7.44 1.23 -1.00
C VAL A 88 7.27 0.35 0.24
N ALA A 89 7.75 0.82 1.37
CA ALA A 89 7.72 0.12 2.65
C ALA A 89 6.89 0.87 3.67
N TYR A 90 6.22 0.10 4.53
CA TYR A 90 5.39 0.57 5.62
C TYR A 90 5.72 -0.18 6.90
N ARG A 91 5.76 0.53 8.03
CA ARG A 91 5.91 -0.05 9.37
C ARG A 91 4.55 -0.23 10.00
N ARG A 92 4.36 -1.34 10.71
CA ARG A 92 3.16 -1.58 11.51
C ARG A 92 3.08 -0.57 12.67
N LEU A 93 1.87 -0.04 12.90
CA LEU A 93 1.54 0.77 14.08
C LEU A 93 1.09 -0.08 15.26
#